data_AF-A0A951FHG3-F1
#
_entry.id   AF-A0A951FHG3-F1
#
_cell.length_a   1.000
_cell.length_b   1.000
_cell.length_c   1.000
_cell.angle_alpha   90.00
_cell.angle_beta   90.00
_cell.angle_gamma   90.00
#
_symmetry.space_group_name_H-M   'P 1'
#
loop_
_entity.id
_entity.type
_entity.pdbx_description
1 polymer ?
#
loop_
_entity_poly.entity_id
_entity_poly.type
_entity_poly.pdbx_seq_one_letter_code
_entity_poly.pdbx_strand_id
1 'polypeptide(L)'
;MVDLEAIIDDYLHVIVRTRPWTKQREEELLLAFCEWFYEQPAASHAITAVLPATTEQYAQAVGLESAEHDELNTAFYTLFLWAEQQYAVPHNPFSADLVA
;
A
#
# COMPACT_ATOMS: atom_id res chain seq x y z
N MET A 1 -12.39 -12.22 -3.07
CA MET A 1 -11.87 -11.14 -2.20
C MET A 1 -10.42 -11.48 -1.95
N VAL A 2 -9.51 -10.54 -2.23
CA VAL A 2 -8.07 -10.76 -2.18
C VAL A 2 -7.53 -9.97 -0.99
N ASP A 3 -6.80 -10.66 -0.13
CA ASP A 3 -6.28 -10.12 1.13
C ASP A 3 -5.11 -9.17 0.87
N LEU A 4 -5.10 -8.01 1.54
CA LEU A 4 -4.06 -7.01 1.43
C LEU A 4 -2.70 -7.58 1.83
N GLU A 5 -2.64 -8.32 2.94
CA GLU A 5 -1.40 -8.93 3.44
C GLU A 5 -0.85 -9.94 2.43
N ALA A 6 -1.73 -10.76 1.83
CA ALA A 6 -1.32 -11.73 0.81
C ALA A 6 -0.76 -11.07 -0.46
N ILE A 7 -1.32 -9.92 -0.87
CA ILE A 7 -0.81 -9.18 -2.03
C ILE A 7 0.51 -8.50 -1.68
N ILE A 8 0.64 -7.93 -0.48
CA ILE A 8 1.90 -7.35 0.00
C ILE A 8 2.99 -8.42 0.03
N ASP A 9 2.73 -9.59 0.60
CA ASP A 9 3.71 -10.69 0.66
C ASP A 9 4.14 -11.15 -0.74
N ASP A 10 3.19 -11.37 -1.66
CA ASP A 10 3.50 -11.76 -3.04
C ASP A 10 4.31 -10.68 -3.78
N TYR A 11 3.87 -9.41 -3.67
CA TYR A 11 4.54 -8.26 -4.26
C TYR A 11 5.96 -8.11 -3.74
N LEU A 12 6.16 -8.17 -2.43
CA LEU A 12 7.48 -8.06 -1.81
C LEU A 12 8.34 -9.27 -2.18
N HIS A 13 7.78 -10.48 -2.18
CA HIS A 13 8.49 -11.68 -2.59
C HIS A 13 9.07 -11.57 -4.02
N VAL A 14 8.30 -10.99 -4.95
CA VAL A 14 8.73 -10.84 -6.34
C VAL A 14 9.64 -9.62 -6.51
N ILE A 15 9.24 -8.44 -6.02
CA ILE A 15 9.94 -7.18 -6.32
C ILE A 15 11.16 -6.98 -5.42
N VAL A 16 11.08 -7.25 -4.11
CA VAL A 16 12.20 -7.02 -3.18
C VAL A 16 13.36 -7.97 -3.47
N ARG A 17 13.09 -9.21 -3.91
CA ARG A 17 14.15 -10.14 -4.37
C ARG A 17 14.97 -9.60 -5.54
N THR A 18 14.41 -8.71 -6.36
CA THR A 18 15.12 -8.14 -7.51
C THR A 18 15.93 -6.89 -7.16
N ARG A 19 15.53 -6.12 -6.13
CA ARG A 19 16.21 -4.88 -5.72
C ARG A 19 16.08 -4.57 -4.22
N PRO A 20 16.73 -5.34 -3.34
CA PRO A 20 16.46 -5.31 -1.90
C PRO A 20 16.80 -3.95 -1.26
N TRP A 21 17.92 -3.32 -1.63
CA TRP A 21 18.34 -2.03 -1.06
C TRP A 21 17.51 -0.83 -1.54
N THR A 22 16.81 -0.92 -2.68
CA THR A 22 15.95 0.18 -3.15
C THR A 22 14.51 0.08 -2.65
N LYS A 23 14.13 -1.07 -2.08
CA LYS A 23 12.73 -1.36 -1.70
C LYS A 23 12.52 -1.58 -0.21
N GLN A 24 13.59 -1.58 0.59
CA GLN A 24 13.49 -1.69 2.05
C GLN A 24 12.55 -0.63 2.66
N ARG A 25 12.66 0.62 2.21
CA ARG A 25 11.80 1.70 2.72
C ARG A 25 10.32 1.50 2.38
N GLU A 26 10.05 1.00 1.17
CA GLU A 26 8.70 0.70 0.69
C GLU A 26 8.07 -0.45 1.47
N GLU A 27 8.87 -1.49 1.75
CA GLU A 27 8.48 -2.61 2.61
C GLU A 27 8.12 -2.12 4.02
N GLU A 28 8.97 -1.31 4.65
CA GLU A 28 8.71 -0.74 5.98
C GLU A 28 7.39 0.05 6.01
N LEU A 29 7.16 0.91 5.02
CA LEU A 29 5.95 1.73 4.92
C LEU A 29 4.68 0.88 4.72
N LEU A 30 4.72 -0.10 3.80
CA LEU A 30 3.57 -0.97 3.51
C LEU A 30 3.22 -1.86 4.71
N LEU A 31 4.21 -2.45 5.36
CA LEU A 31 4.00 -3.31 6.52
C LEU A 31 3.47 -2.54 7.73
N ALA A 32 4.05 -1.37 8.03
CA ALA A 32 3.59 -0.52 9.13
C ALA A 32 2.15 -0.02 8.90
N PHE A 33 1.81 0.37 7.67
CA PHE A 33 0.44 0.71 7.32
C PHE A 33 -0.50 -0.49 7.50
N CYS A 34 -0.12 -1.67 7.00
CA CYS A 34 -0.95 -2.87 7.07
C CYS A 34 -1.28 -3.25 8.52
N GLU A 35 -0.27 -3.22 9.40
CA GLU A 35 -0.43 -3.44 10.84
C GLU A 35 -1.42 -2.44 11.45
N TRP A 36 -1.20 -1.14 11.24
CA TRP A 36 -2.10 -0.09 11.73
C TRP A 36 -3.52 -0.24 11.18
N PHE A 37 -3.67 -0.60 9.90
CA PHE A 37 -4.96 -0.72 9.24
C PHE A 37 -5.79 -1.85 9.84
N TYR A 38 -5.16 -2.97 10.19
CA TYR A 38 -5.83 -4.12 10.82
C TYR A 38 -6.20 -3.88 12.28
N GLU A 39 -5.57 -2.92 12.95
CA GLU A 39 -5.96 -2.47 14.29
C GLU A 39 -7.20 -1.55 14.30
N GLN A 40 -7.64 -1.05 13.13
CA GLN A 40 -8.79 -0.15 13.06
C GLN A 40 -10.12 -0.86 13.35
N PRO A 41 -11.10 -0.19 13.98
CA PRO A 41 -12.41 -0.77 14.21
C PRO A 41 -13.09 -1.15 12.88
N ALA A 42 -13.52 -2.42 12.77
CA ALA A 42 -14.11 -2.98 11.55
C ALA A 42 -13.20 -2.95 10.31
N ALA A 43 -11.88 -3.08 10.53
CA ALA A 43 -10.91 -3.22 9.46
C ALA A 43 -11.31 -4.31 8.46
N SER A 44 -11.28 -3.95 7.18
CA SER A 44 -11.44 -4.89 6.08
C SER A 44 -10.07 -5.39 5.68
N HIS A 45 -9.90 -6.70 5.52
CA HIS A 45 -8.64 -7.27 5.05
C HIS A 45 -8.48 -7.16 3.52
N ALA A 46 -9.50 -6.67 2.81
CA ALA A 46 -9.46 -6.56 1.35
C ALA A 46 -8.63 -5.35 0.91
N ILE A 47 -7.73 -5.54 -0.08
CA ILE A 47 -6.96 -4.43 -0.68
C ILE A 47 -7.85 -3.31 -1.21
N THR A 48 -9.06 -3.62 -1.68
CA THR A 48 -10.02 -2.64 -2.19
C THR A 48 -10.57 -1.70 -1.12
N ALA A 49 -10.35 -1.99 0.16
CA ALA A 49 -10.69 -1.10 1.26
C ALA A 49 -9.60 -0.05 1.52
N VAL A 50 -8.41 -0.22 0.92
CA VAL A 50 -7.32 0.75 1.00
C VAL A 50 -7.53 1.84 -0.04
N LEU A 51 -7.66 3.07 0.43
CA LEU A 51 -7.91 4.28 -0.37
C LEU A 51 -6.90 5.38 0.02
N PRO A 52 -6.66 6.39 -0.83
CA PRO A 52 -5.86 7.56 -0.45
C PRO A 52 -6.34 8.24 0.85
N ALA A 53 -7.65 8.24 1.09
CA ALA A 53 -8.20 8.75 2.35
C ALA A 53 -7.75 7.94 3.59
N THR A 54 -7.53 6.62 3.45
CA THR A 54 -7.04 5.78 4.55
C THR A 54 -5.55 5.95 4.79
N THR A 55 -4.75 6.21 3.74
CA THR A 55 -3.32 6.53 3.90
C THR A 55 -3.10 7.89 4.53
N GLU A 56 -3.96 8.87 4.22
CA GLU A 56 -3.98 10.17 4.90
C GLU A 56 -4.33 10.02 6.40
N GLN A 57 -5.32 9.19 6.75
CA GLN A 57 -5.66 8.91 8.15
C GLN A 57 -4.49 8.28 8.91
N TYR A 58 -3.81 7.32 8.28
CA TYR A 58 -2.59 6.73 8.84
C TYR A 58 -1.50 7.79 9.04
N ALA A 59 -1.22 8.59 8.01
CA ALA A 59 -0.21 9.65 8.07
C ALA A 59 -0.45 10.62 9.23
N GLN A 60 -1.71 11.02 9.44
CA GLN A 60 -2.08 11.86 10.58
C GLN A 60 -1.94 11.14 11.93
N ALA A 61 -2.28 9.85 12.00
CA ALA A 61 -2.24 9.08 13.25
C ALA A 61 -0.81 8.84 13.75
N VAL A 62 0.13 8.57 12.84
CA VAL A 62 1.54 8.28 13.19
C VAL A 62 2.46 9.50 13.02
N GLY A 63 1.94 10.61 12.49
CA GLY A 63 2.71 11.84 12.28
C GLY A 63 3.73 11.73 11.14
N LEU A 64 3.39 11.05 10.04
CA LEU A 64 4.24 10.98 8.85
C LEU A 64 4.48 12.37 8.26
N GLU A 65 5.70 12.60 7.80
CA GLU A 65 6.01 13.79 7.01
C GLU A 65 5.40 13.68 5.61
N SER A 66 5.17 14.84 4.95
CA SER A 66 4.58 14.87 3.60
C SER A 66 5.33 13.99 2.61
N ALA A 67 6.67 13.99 2.67
CA ALA A 67 7.50 13.17 1.78
C ALA A 67 7.29 11.67 2.03
N GLU A 68 7.15 11.24 3.28
CA GLU A 68 6.91 9.84 3.62
C GLU A 68 5.49 9.40 3.24
N HIS A 69 4.51 10.31 3.34
CA HIS A 69 3.16 10.05 2.87
C HIS A 69 3.11 9.90 1.34
N ASP A 70 3.83 10.73 0.60
CA ASP A 70 3.95 10.60 -0.86
C ASP A 70 4.64 9.28 -1.28
N GLU A 71 5.67 8.86 -0.52
CA GLU A 71 6.31 7.55 -0.70
C GLU A 71 5.32 6.41 -0.45
N LEU A 72 4.52 6.48 0.61
CA LEU A 72 3.48 5.49 0.92
C LEU A 72 2.42 5.40 -0.19
N ASN A 73 1.95 6.54 -0.70
CA ASN A 73 0.99 6.58 -1.80
C ASN A 73 1.59 6.00 -3.10
N THR A 74 2.87 6.26 -3.36
CA THR A 74 3.59 5.67 -4.50
C THR A 74 3.77 4.15 -4.34
N ALA A 75 4.02 3.68 -3.12
CA ALA A 75 4.07 2.27 -2.78
C ALA A 75 2.73 1.58 -3.08
N PHE A 76 1.63 2.16 -2.60
CA PHE A 76 0.29 1.64 -2.87
C PHE A 76 -0.10 1.69 -4.33
N TYR A 77 0.26 2.75 -5.05
CA TYR A 77 0.08 2.80 -6.50
C TYR A 77 0.74 1.60 -7.19
N THR A 78 1.99 1.29 -6.82
CA THR A 78 2.73 0.17 -7.43
C THR A 78 2.14 -1.19 -7.02
N LEU A 79 1.73 -1.33 -5.76
CA LEU A 79 1.05 -2.51 -5.24
C LEU A 79 -0.29 -2.77 -5.96
N PHE A 80 -1.09 -1.73 -6.19
CA PHE A 80 -2.34 -1.85 -6.93
C PHE A 80 -2.13 -2.19 -8.40
N LEU A 81 -1.11 -1.64 -9.06
CA LEU A 81 -0.76 -2.05 -10.42
C LEU A 81 -0.38 -3.53 -10.49
N TRP A 82 0.38 -4.02 -9.51
CA TRP A 82 0.66 -5.45 -9.37
C TRP A 82 -0.63 -6.24 -9.18
N ALA A 83 -1.50 -5.77 -8.29
CA ALA A 83 -2.75 -6.44 -7.94
C ALA A 83 -3.77 -6.51 -9.10
N GLU A 84 -3.88 -5.45 -9.91
CA GLU A 84 -4.68 -5.42 -11.12
C GLU A 84 -4.24 -6.51 -12.11
N GLN A 85 -2.92 -6.68 -12.28
CA GLN A 85 -2.35 -7.65 -13.22
C GLN A 85 -2.47 -9.09 -12.73
N GLN A 86 -2.25 -9.34 -11.43
CA GLN A 86 -2.17 -10.70 -10.89
C GLN A 86 -3.49 -11.23 -10.31
N TYR A 87 -4.36 -10.36 -9.79
CA TYR A 87 -5.49 -10.76 -8.95
C TYR A 87 -6.85 -10.19 -9.40
N ALA A 88 -6.94 -9.58 -10.58
CA ALA A 88 -8.17 -8.97 -11.12
C ALA A 88 -8.83 -7.98 -10.15
N VAL A 89 -8.01 -7.25 -9.39
CA VAL A 89 -8.47 -6.15 -8.53
C VAL A 89 -9.01 -5.01 -9.42
N PRO A 90 -10.12 -4.35 -9.03
CA PRO A 90 -10.63 -3.19 -9.75
C PRO A 90 -9.63 -2.02 -9.73
N HIS A 91 -9.96 -0.98 -10.51
CA HIS A 91 -9.12 0.19 -10.76
C HIS A 91 -8.35 0.74 -9.54
N ASN A 92 -7.08 1.06 -9.76
CA ASN A 92 -6.14 1.63 -8.81
C ASN A 92 -6.59 3.03 -8.31
N PRO A 93 -6.96 3.16 -7.02
CA PRO A 93 -7.43 4.43 -6.46
C PRO A 93 -6.31 5.45 -6.25
N PHE A 94 -5.04 5.05 -6.36
CA PHE A 94 -3.86 5.91 -6.21
C PHE A 94 -3.34 6.46 -7.56
N SER A 95 -4.05 6.20 -8.66
CA SER A 95 -3.63 6.64 -10.01
C SER A 95 -3.94 8.11 -10.33
N ALA A 96 -4.87 8.74 -9.59
CA ALA A 96 -5.37 10.08 -9.88
C ALA A 96 -4.37 11.20 -9.51
N ASP A 97 -3.55 11.01 -8.47
CA ASP A 97 -2.68 12.05 -7.92
C ASP A 97 -1.29 12.10 -8.58
N LEU A 98 -0.93 11.11 -9.40
CA LEU A 98 0.37 11.06 -10.10
C LEU A 98 0.39 11.85 -11.42
N VAL A 99 -0.75 12.41 -11.86
CA VAL A 99 -0.91 13.13 -13.15
C VAL A 99 -1.23 14.62 -12.96
N ALA A 100 -1.31 15.10 -11.71
CA ALA A 100 -1.56 16.50 -11.38
C ALA A 100 -0.25 17.29 -11.18
#